data_AF-A0A343JD11-F1
#
_entry.id   AF-A0A343JD11-F1
#
_cell.length_a   1.000
_cell.length_b   1.000
_cell.length_c   1.000
_cell.angle_alpha   90.00
_cell.angle_beta   90.00
_cell.angle_gamma   90.00
#
_symmetry.space_group_name_H-M   'P 1'
#
loop_
_entity.id
_entity.type
_entity.pdbx_description
1 polymer ?
#
loop_
_entity_poly.entity_id
_entity_poly.type
_entity_poly.pdbx_seq_one_letter_code
_entity_poly.pdbx_strand_id
1 'polypeptide(L)'
;MKYKHLIKENYNEVNNLNNLLTGMVNSYRLLIGGANELNNTSEAKKSKVKEAIDRANALGKVIDEVISALGECSNSYIEYCKIRKQFIEKNTSEQIILTEINEELNFTNREGNND
;
A
#
# COMPACT_ATOMS: atom_id res chain seq x y z
N MET A 1 24.68 -9.08 -7.67
CA MET A 1 23.43 -8.81 -6.93
C MET A 1 22.39 -9.85 -7.33
N LYS A 2 21.72 -10.55 -6.40
CA LYS A 2 20.76 -11.63 -6.75
C LYS A 2 19.37 -11.04 -7.04
N TYR A 3 18.65 -11.57 -8.03
CA TYR A 3 17.32 -11.09 -8.46
C TYR A 3 16.30 -10.94 -7.32
N LYS A 4 16.29 -11.87 -6.36
CA LYS A 4 15.44 -11.80 -5.14
C LYS A 4 15.64 -10.51 -4.33
N HIS A 5 16.88 -10.00 -4.28
CA HIS A 5 17.19 -8.78 -3.55
C HIS A 5 16.62 -7.55 -4.25
N LEU A 6 16.80 -7.45 -5.57
CA LEU A 6 16.26 -6.35 -6.38
C LEU A 6 14.72 -6.25 -6.27
N ILE A 7 14.04 -7.40 -6.30
CA ILE A 7 12.58 -7.44 -6.14
C ILE A 7 12.15 -7.03 -4.72
N LYS A 8 12.91 -7.43 -3.70
CA LYS A 8 12.63 -7.01 -2.32
C LYS A 8 12.82 -5.50 -2.15
N GLU A 9 13.85 -4.92 -2.75
CA GLU A 9 14.05 -3.48 -2.76
C GLU A 9 12.89 -2.77 -3.48
N ASN A 10 12.48 -3.25 -4.66
CA ASN A 10 11.34 -2.68 -5.38
C ASN A 10 10.03 -2.77 -4.58
N TYR A 11 9.77 -3.89 -3.86
CA TYR A 11 8.65 -3.99 -2.93
C TYR A 11 8.69 -2.94 -1.82
N ASN A 12 9.88 -2.70 -1.25
CA ASN A 12 10.04 -1.68 -0.21
C ASN A 12 9.79 -0.28 -0.78
N GLU A 13 10.25 0.03 -1.99
CA GLU A 13 9.97 1.32 -2.63
C GLU A 13 8.47 1.54 -2.88
N VAL A 14 7.76 0.51 -3.35
CA VAL A 14 6.29 0.56 -3.51
C VAL A 14 5.61 0.85 -2.18
N ASN A 15 6.04 0.19 -1.10
CA ASN A 15 5.51 0.45 0.24
C ASN A 15 5.83 1.87 0.74
N ASN A 16 7.05 2.34 0.51
CA ASN A 16 7.47 3.69 0.91
C ASN A 16 6.62 4.76 0.21
N LEU A 17 6.40 4.61 -1.10
CA LEU A 17 5.52 5.51 -1.86
C LEU A 17 4.07 5.44 -1.38
N ASN A 18 3.55 4.25 -1.07
CA ASN A 18 2.21 4.10 -0.51
C ASN A 18 2.05 4.76 0.87
N ASN A 19 3.07 4.64 1.73
CA ASN A 19 3.10 5.29 3.04
C ASN A 19 3.17 6.82 2.89
N LEU A 20 4.00 7.32 1.97
CA LEU A 20 4.11 8.74 1.66
C LEU A 20 2.77 9.29 1.17
N LEU A 21 2.13 8.61 0.22
CA LEU A 21 0.81 8.95 -0.31
C LEU A 21 -0.23 9.04 0.80
N THR A 22 -0.25 8.06 1.71
CA THR A 22 -1.17 8.05 2.85
C THR A 22 -0.99 9.28 3.74
N GLY A 23 0.27 9.65 4.03
CA GLY A 23 0.59 10.85 4.79
C GLY A 23 0.10 12.13 4.09
N MET A 24 0.38 12.25 2.79
CA MET A 24 -0.03 13.41 2.00
C MET A 24 -1.54 13.56 1.87
N VAL A 25 -2.27 12.47 1.62
CA VAL A 25 -3.75 12.48 1.56
C VAL A 25 -4.36 12.92 2.89
N ASN A 26 -3.78 12.48 4.02
CA ASN A 26 -4.21 12.94 5.33
C ASN A 26 -3.96 14.45 5.52
N SER A 27 -2.78 14.96 5.14
CA SER A 27 -2.47 16.39 5.18
C SER A 27 -3.39 17.21 4.27
N TYR A 28 -3.69 16.72 3.07
CA TYR A 28 -4.63 17.36 2.15
C TYR A 28 -6.02 17.51 2.77
N ARG A 29 -6.54 16.42 3.35
CA ARG A 29 -7.83 16.44 4.05
C ARG A 29 -7.84 17.44 5.21
N LEU A 30 -6.76 17.51 5.99
CA LEU A 30 -6.63 18.48 7.08
C LEU A 30 -6.61 19.92 6.58
N LEU A 31 -5.94 20.21 5.46
CA LEU A 31 -5.93 21.56 4.87
C LEU A 31 -7.33 21.97 4.40
N ILE A 32 -8.07 21.07 3.74
CA ILE A 32 -9.45 21.31 3.32
C ILE A 32 -10.37 21.50 4.54
N GLY A 33 -10.25 20.64 5.55
CA GLY A 33 -11.02 20.74 6.79
C GLY A 33 -10.77 22.07 7.51
N GLY A 34 -9.50 22.45 7.70
CA GLY A 34 -9.12 23.72 8.31
C GLY A 34 -9.58 24.93 7.49
N ALA A 35 -9.57 24.86 6.17
CA ALA A 35 -10.12 25.92 5.32
C ALA A 35 -11.64 26.09 5.53
N ASN A 36 -12.38 24.99 5.67
CA ASN A 36 -13.81 25.02 5.96
C ASN A 36 -14.10 25.59 7.35
N GLU A 37 -13.34 25.20 8.37
CA GLU A 37 -13.46 25.73 9.72
C GLU A 37 -13.18 27.25 9.77
N LEU A 38 -12.12 27.69 9.09
CA LEU A 38 -11.81 29.11 8.94
C LEU A 38 -12.97 29.85 8.25
N ASN A 39 -13.53 29.30 7.18
CA ASN A 39 -14.62 29.95 6.43
C ASN A 39 -15.90 30.12 7.26
N ASN A 40 -16.14 29.26 8.25
CA ASN A 40 -17.29 29.34 9.15
C ASN A 40 -17.03 30.22 10.39
N THR A 41 -15.83 30.80 10.53
CA THR A 41 -15.51 31.72 11.61
C THR A 41 -15.87 33.15 11.21
N SER A 42 -16.68 33.84 12.02
CA SER A 42 -17.25 35.18 11.70
C SER A 42 -16.20 36.26 11.42
N GLU A 43 -15.03 36.18 12.04
CA GLU A 43 -13.94 37.16 11.89
C GLU A 43 -12.88 36.75 10.86
N ALA A 44 -13.04 35.58 10.21
CA ALA A 44 -12.03 35.09 9.29
C ALA A 44 -11.98 35.93 8.00
N LYS A 45 -10.78 36.35 7.63
CA LYS A 45 -10.54 37.03 6.36
C LYS A 45 -10.68 36.02 5.22
N LYS A 46 -11.48 36.35 4.20
CA LYS A 46 -11.62 35.55 2.96
C LYS A 46 -10.26 35.20 2.33
N SER A 47 -9.28 36.09 2.42
CA SER A 47 -7.93 35.84 1.92
C SER A 47 -7.22 34.67 2.61
N LYS A 48 -7.50 34.43 3.90
CA LYS A 48 -6.91 33.32 4.67
C LYS A 48 -7.55 31.98 4.31
N VAL A 49 -8.86 31.97 4.09
CA VAL A 49 -9.56 30.79 3.55
C VAL A 49 -8.99 30.43 2.18
N LYS A 50 -8.84 31.43 1.29
CA LYS A 50 -8.24 31.21 -0.03
C LYS A 50 -6.81 30.69 0.06
N GLU A 51 -5.97 31.25 0.94
CA GLU A 51 -4.59 30.80 1.15
C GLU A 51 -4.54 29.32 1.58
N ALA A 52 -5.46 28.88 2.45
CA ALA A 52 -5.55 27.48 2.87
C ALA A 52 -5.96 26.54 1.72
N ILE A 53 -6.93 26.96 0.89
CA ILE A 53 -7.36 26.22 -0.31
C ILE A 53 -6.21 26.14 -1.33
N ASP A 54 -5.49 27.24 -1.57
CA ASP A 54 -4.38 27.27 -2.51
C ASP A 54 -3.25 26.31 -2.08
N ARG A 55 -2.98 26.21 -0.77
CA ARG A 55 -2.04 25.22 -0.21
C ARG A 55 -2.53 23.79 -0.40
N ALA A 56 -3.82 23.52 -0.18
CA ALA A 56 -4.40 22.20 -0.43
C ALA A 56 -4.26 21.81 -1.92
N ASN A 57 -4.57 22.72 -2.84
CA ASN A 57 -4.42 22.50 -4.27
C ASN A 57 -2.96 22.22 -4.68
N ALA A 58 -2.01 22.93 -4.08
CA ALA A 58 -0.59 22.68 -4.32
C ALA A 58 -0.17 21.27 -3.85
N LEU A 59 -0.62 20.84 -2.66
CA LEU A 59 -0.38 19.49 -2.17
C LEU A 59 -1.07 18.42 -3.03
N GLY A 60 -2.27 18.70 -3.55
CA GLY A 60 -2.98 17.82 -4.48
C GLY A 60 -2.16 17.48 -5.72
N LYS A 61 -1.44 18.45 -6.30
CA LYS A 61 -0.55 18.20 -7.44
C LYS A 61 0.61 17.26 -7.09
N VAL A 62 1.19 17.41 -5.90
CA VAL A 62 2.26 16.50 -5.41
C VAL A 62 1.70 15.09 -5.19
N ILE A 63 0.47 14.97 -4.68
CA ILE A 63 -0.22 13.69 -4.54
C ILE A 63 -0.37 13.00 -5.90
N ASP A 64 -0.76 13.74 -6.95
CA ASP A 64 -0.89 13.19 -8.30
C ASP A 64 0.44 12.63 -8.84
N GLU A 65 1.56 13.34 -8.61
CA GLU A 65 2.90 12.87 -8.97
C GLU A 65 3.27 11.58 -8.24
N VAL A 66 2.97 11.49 -6.93
CA VAL A 66 3.22 10.28 -6.14
C VAL A 66 2.35 9.11 -6.59
N ILE A 67 1.10 9.35 -6.97
CA ILE A 67 0.21 8.31 -7.53
C ILE A 67 0.78 7.77 -8.84
N SER A 68 1.26 8.65 -9.73
CA SER A 68 1.91 8.25 -10.99
C SER A 68 3.13 7.38 -10.71
N ALA A 69 4.03 7.83 -9.84
CA ALA A 69 5.24 7.09 -9.47
C ALA A 69 4.92 5.74 -8.83
N LEU A 70 3.91 5.67 -7.95
CA LEU A 70 3.47 4.41 -7.34
C LEU A 70 2.96 3.43 -8.40
N GLY A 71 2.19 3.90 -9.38
CA GLY A 71 1.73 3.08 -10.50
C GLY A 71 2.90 2.51 -11.32
N GLU A 72 3.86 3.35 -11.68
CA GLU A 72 5.05 2.93 -12.43
C GLU A 72 5.93 1.94 -11.65
N CYS A 73 6.22 2.23 -10.38
CA CYS A 73 7.06 1.38 -9.53
C CYS A 73 6.40 0.04 -9.20
N SER A 74 5.08 0.03 -9.01
CA SER A 74 4.33 -1.18 -8.66
C SER A 74 4.18 -2.16 -9.82
N ASN A 75 4.17 -1.69 -11.07
CA ASN A 75 4.03 -2.56 -12.24
C ASN A 75 5.08 -3.68 -12.28
N SER A 76 6.34 -3.37 -11.97
CA SER A 76 7.42 -4.38 -11.95
C SER A 76 7.22 -5.42 -10.85
N TYR A 77 6.83 -4.99 -9.65
CA TYR A 77 6.55 -5.89 -8.53
C TYR A 77 5.33 -6.79 -8.80
N ILE A 78 4.28 -6.22 -9.39
CA ILE A 78 3.06 -6.95 -9.77
C ILE A 78 3.39 -8.01 -10.80
N GLU A 79 4.18 -7.69 -11.82
CA GLU A 79 4.57 -8.64 -12.85
C GLU A 79 5.42 -9.79 -12.28
N TYR A 80 6.36 -9.48 -11.38
CA TYR A 80 7.08 -10.50 -10.63
C TYR A 80 6.12 -11.43 -9.85
N CYS A 81 5.13 -10.86 -9.16
CA CYS A 81 4.14 -11.65 -8.41
C CYS A 81 3.37 -12.60 -9.32
N LYS A 82 2.97 -12.15 -10.51
CA LYS A 82 2.28 -13.00 -11.51
C LYS A 82 3.17 -14.13 -12.01
N ILE A 83 4.40 -13.83 -12.41
CA ILE A 83 5.35 -14.85 -12.89
C ILE A 83 5.62 -15.88 -11.79
N ARG A 84 5.84 -15.41 -10.56
CA ARG A 84 6.05 -16.30 -9.40
C ARG A 84 4.84 -17.19 -9.15
N LYS A 85 3.62 -16.64 -9.20
CA LYS A 85 2.38 -17.40 -9.09
C LYS A 85 2.32 -18.50 -10.17
N GLN A 86 2.53 -18.15 -11.44
CA GLN A 86 2.52 -19.11 -12.54
C GLN A 86 3.58 -20.20 -12.39
N PHE A 87 4.77 -19.86 -11.90
CA PHE A 87 5.82 -20.84 -11.63
C PHE A 87 5.38 -21.84 -10.55
N ILE A 88 4.79 -21.36 -9.44
CA ILE A 88 4.26 -22.22 -8.38
C ILE A 88 3.16 -23.12 -8.95
N GLU A 89 2.17 -22.56 -9.65
CA GLU A 89 1.07 -23.32 -10.24
C GLU A 89 1.53 -24.41 -11.21
N LYS A 90 2.60 -24.16 -11.98
CA LYS A 90 3.16 -25.16 -12.91
C LYS A 90 3.98 -26.26 -12.23
N ASN A 91 4.58 -25.97 -11.08
CA ASN A 91 5.54 -26.87 -10.41
C ASN A 91 4.97 -27.52 -9.14
N THR A 92 3.72 -27.24 -8.81
CA THR A 92 3.04 -27.80 -7.65
C THR A 92 1.78 -28.51 -8.11
N SER A 93 1.52 -29.72 -7.58
CA SER A 93 0.26 -30.43 -7.81
C SER A 93 -0.69 -30.22 -6.63
N GLU A 94 -1.98 -30.13 -6.91
CA GLU A 94 -3.02 -30.07 -5.88
C GLU A 94 -2.88 -31.22 -4.89
N GLN A 95 -2.53 -32.43 -5.37
CA GLN A 95 -2.35 -33.61 -4.53
C GLN A 95 -1.21 -33.42 -3.52
N ILE A 96 -0.08 -32.84 -3.93
CA ILE A 96 1.04 -32.55 -3.03
C ILE A 96 0.61 -31.54 -1.96
N ILE A 97 -0.07 -30.47 -2.35
CA ILE A 97 -0.57 -29.45 -1.40
C ILE A 97 -1.54 -30.08 -0.40
N LEU A 98 -2.50 -30.90 -0.88
CA LEU A 98 -3.46 -31.57 -0.01
C LEU A 98 -2.78 -32.59 0.92
N THR A 99 -1.73 -33.27 0.48
CA THR A 99 -0.91 -34.14 1.34
C THR A 99 -0.24 -33.34 2.43
N GLU A 100 0.46 -32.24 2.10
CA GLU A 100 1.11 -31.37 3.09
C GLU A 100 0.12 -30.83 4.13
N ILE A 101 -1.05 -30.33 3.67
CA ILE A 101 -2.11 -29.84 4.57
C ILE A 101 -2.62 -30.95 5.50
N ASN A 102 -2.88 -32.15 4.97
CA ASN A 102 -3.34 -33.27 5.78
C ASN A 102 -2.30 -33.71 6.81
N GLU A 103 -1.02 -33.71 6.46
CA GLU A 103 0.07 -34.00 7.39
C GLU A 103 0.13 -32.95 8.51
N GLU A 104 0.13 -31.66 8.19
CA GLU A 104 0.11 -30.57 9.20
C GLU A 104 -1.10 -30.65 10.14
N LEU A 105 -2.30 -30.88 9.61
CA LEU A 105 -3.51 -31.06 10.40
C LEU A 105 -3.44 -32.30 11.30
N ASN A 106 -2.88 -33.41 10.80
CA ASN A 106 -2.67 -34.62 11.58
C ASN A 106 -1.64 -34.43 12.69
N PHE A 107 -0.57 -33.65 12.46
CA PHE A 107 0.36 -33.27 13.52
C PHE A 107 -0.34 -32.43 14.60
N THR A 108 -1.19 -31.49 14.20
CA THR A 108 -1.95 -30.64 15.13
C THR A 108 -2.94 -31.46 15.99
N ASN A 109 -3.61 -32.45 15.39
CA ASN A 109 -4.53 -33.34 16.12
C ASN A 109 -3.83 -34.33 17.07
N ARG A 110 -2.52 -34.57 16.90
CA ARG A 110 -1.74 -35.48 17.76
C ARG A 110 -1.28 -34.84 19.08
N GLU A 111 -1.37 -33.52 19.22
CA GLU A 111 -1.02 -32.82 20.48
C GLU A 111 -2.16 -32.79 21.52
N GLY A 112 -3.30 -33.43 21.25
CA GLY A 112 -4.48 -33.42 22.13
C GLY A 112 -4.79 -34.70 22.91
N ASN A 113 -4.00 -35.77 22.76
CA ASN A 113 -4.22 -37.03 23.48
C ASN A 113 -2.90 -37.57 24.04
N ASN A 114 -2.49 -37.05 25.20
CA ASN A 114 -1.70 -37.81 26.16
C ASN A 114 -2.14 -37.38 27.57
N ASP A 115 -2.66 -38.38 28.28
CA ASP A 115 -3.08 -38.48 29.70
C ASP A 115 -4.41 -37.83 30.13
#